data_AF-A0AAW6CD74-F1
#
_entry.id   AF-A0AAW6CD74-F1
#
_cell.length_a   1.000
_cell.length_b   1.000
_cell.length_c   1.000
_cell.angle_alpha   90.00
_cell.angle_beta   90.00
_cell.angle_gamma   90.00
#
_symmetry.space_group_name_H-M   'P 1'
#
loop_
_entity.id
_entity.type
_entity.pdbx_description
1 polymer ?
#
loop_
_entity_poly.entity_id
_entity_poly.type
_entity_poly.pdbx_seq_one_letter_code
_entity_poly.pdbx_strand_id
1 'polypeptide(L)'
;MKNNYSVAQRNAIVVEHLWCINAVIRQNRALMRTAGLDYDDVYQQLAIRLIRAVAGFDPDKGKLEQHIFAQLKFELLNCKTPYRLCGMTGLPKDYCKEKIIPFEAIQESCDLYEQAMTA
;
A
#
# COMPACT_ATOMS: atom_id res chain seq x y z
N MET A 1 -14.57 -2.62 -19.92
CA MET A 1 -13.38 -1.75 -19.99
C MET A 1 -13.55 -0.82 -21.18
N LYS A 2 -13.65 0.50 -21.00
CA LYS A 2 -13.81 1.45 -22.12
C LYS A 2 -12.46 1.95 -22.68
N ASN A 3 -11.39 1.89 -21.89
CA ASN A 3 -10.04 2.21 -22.36
C ASN A 3 -9.33 0.95 -22.85
N ASN A 4 -9.14 0.85 -24.16
CA ASN A 4 -8.55 -0.31 -24.84
C ASN A 4 -7.00 -0.23 -24.89
N TYR A 5 -6.37 0.18 -23.79
CA TYR A 5 -4.91 0.29 -23.73
C TYR A 5 -4.27 -1.11 -23.65
N SER A 6 -3.20 -1.30 -24.43
CA SER A 6 -2.32 -2.46 -24.26
C SER A 6 -1.69 -2.46 -22.86
N VAL A 7 -1.19 -3.62 -22.42
CA VAL A 7 -0.47 -3.72 -21.14
C VAL A 7 0.72 -2.76 -21.10
N ALA A 8 1.47 -2.65 -22.20
CA ALA A 8 2.62 -1.74 -22.29
C ALA A 8 2.21 -0.27 -22.17
N GLN A 9 1.11 0.14 -22.82
CA GLN A 9 0.58 1.51 -22.70
C GLN A 9 0.13 1.82 -21.28
N ARG A 10 -0.57 0.89 -20.63
CA ARG A 10 -0.97 1.04 -19.21
C ARG A 10 0.25 1.19 -18.30
N ASN A 11 1.28 0.38 -18.51
CA ASN A 11 2.50 0.45 -17.72
C ASN A 11 3.23 1.79 -17.93
N ALA A 12 3.31 2.28 -19.17
CA ALA A 12 3.91 3.58 -19.47
C ALA A 12 3.16 4.72 -18.75
N ILE A 13 1.82 4.71 -18.79
CA ILE A 13 0.99 5.69 -18.08
C ILE A 13 1.21 5.60 -16.56
N VAL A 14 1.26 4.40 -15.99
CA VAL A 14 1.53 4.22 -14.55
C VAL A 14 2.89 4.80 -14.17
N VAL A 15 3.94 4.50 -14.95
CA VAL A 15 5.29 5.02 -14.71
C VAL A 15 5.32 6.55 -14.78
N GLU A 16 4.66 7.13 -15.79
CA GLU A 16 4.53 8.59 -15.95
C GLU A 16 3.86 9.26 -14.75
N HIS A 17 2.97 8.55 -14.03
CA HIS A 17 2.19 9.10 -12.91
C HIS A 17 2.68 8.66 -11.52
N LEU A 18 3.83 7.98 -11.40
CA LEU A 18 4.39 7.58 -10.10
C LEU A 18 4.65 8.78 -9.17
N TRP A 19 4.95 9.96 -9.73
CA TRP A 19 5.14 11.19 -8.96
C TRP A 19 3.89 11.62 -8.19
N CYS A 20 2.67 11.24 -8.64
CA CYS A 20 1.43 11.57 -7.94
C CYS A 20 1.40 10.95 -6.54
N ILE A 21 1.98 9.76 -6.35
CA ILE A 21 2.10 9.10 -5.04
C ILE A 21 2.92 9.96 -4.09
N ASN A 22 4.10 10.40 -4.53
CA ASN A 22 4.98 11.27 -3.76
C ASN A 22 4.31 12.60 -3.40
N ALA A 23 3.54 13.17 -4.32
CA ALA A 23 2.77 14.39 -4.07
C ALA A 23 1.71 14.17 -2.97
N VAL A 24 0.93 13.08 -3.05
CA VAL A 24 -0.09 12.74 -2.05
C VAL A 24 0.55 12.49 -0.67
N ILE A 25 1.63 11.73 -0.60
CA ILE A 25 2.34 11.46 0.66
C ILE A 25 2.86 12.77 1.27
N ARG A 26 3.53 13.63 0.48
CA ARG A 26 4.05 14.91 0.95
C ARG A 26 2.95 15.79 1.53
N GLN A 27 1.81 15.90 0.85
CA GLN A 27 0.66 16.69 1.30
C GLN A 27 0.02 16.15 2.59
N ASN A 28 0.20 14.86 2.91
CA ASN A 28 -0.46 14.19 4.04
C ASN A 28 0.51 13.67 5.10
N ARG A 29 1.77 14.16 5.14
CA ARG A 29 2.79 13.70 6.11
C ARG A 29 2.35 13.82 7.56
N ALA A 30 1.65 14.89 7.92
CA ALA A 30 1.15 15.08 9.28
C ALA A 30 0.14 13.97 9.67
N LEU A 31 -0.79 13.64 8.76
CA LEU A 31 -1.75 12.57 8.95
C LEU A 31 -1.05 11.21 9.09
N MET A 32 -0.09 10.91 8.22
CA MET A 32 0.67 9.66 8.27
C MET A 32 1.40 9.50 9.60
N ARG A 33 2.06 10.57 10.08
CA ARG A 33 2.76 10.56 11.36
C ARG A 33 1.80 10.32 12.53
N THR A 34 0.68 11.04 12.58
CA THR A 34 -0.31 10.89 13.66
C THR A 34 -0.98 9.52 13.66
N ALA A 35 -1.19 8.93 12.48
CA ALA A 35 -1.77 7.60 12.34
C ALA A 35 -0.75 6.46 12.43
N GLY A 36 0.55 6.76 12.65
CA GLY A 36 1.60 5.75 12.74
C GLY A 36 1.81 4.94 11.45
N LEU A 37 1.49 5.51 10.29
CA LEU A 37 1.59 4.83 9.00
C LEU A 37 3.06 4.74 8.56
N ASP A 38 3.49 3.55 8.14
CA ASP A 38 4.79 3.34 7.54
C ASP A 38 4.84 3.93 6.11
N TYR A 39 5.97 4.53 5.74
CA TYR A 39 6.13 5.18 4.45
C TYR A 39 6.11 4.17 3.30
N ASP A 40 6.82 3.06 3.44
CA ASP A 40 6.96 2.06 2.37
C ASP A 40 5.65 1.31 2.17
N ASP A 41 4.95 0.96 3.26
CA ASP A 41 3.62 0.34 3.19
C ASP A 41 2.62 1.25 2.49
N VAL A 42 2.59 2.54 2.85
CA VAL A 42 1.72 3.52 2.20
C VAL A 42 2.08 3.66 0.72
N TYR A 43 3.37 3.74 0.40
CA TYR A 43 3.82 3.85 -0.98
C TYR A 43 3.36 2.65 -1.83
N GLN A 44 3.55 1.42 -1.33
CA GLN A 44 3.12 0.20 -2.00
C GLN A 44 1.61 0.15 -2.21
N GLN A 45 0.82 0.50 -1.19
CA GLN A 45 -0.64 0.52 -1.30
C GLN A 45 -1.13 1.57 -2.31
N LEU A 46 -0.52 2.75 -2.31
CA LEU A 46 -0.82 3.80 -3.29
C LEU A 46 -0.39 3.38 -4.70
N ALA A 47 0.70 2.64 -4.87
CA ALA A 47 1.13 2.09 -6.16
C ALA A 47 0.12 1.07 -6.72
N ILE A 48 -0.37 0.15 -5.89
CA ILE A 48 -1.43 -0.79 -6.28
C ILE A 48 -2.70 -0.02 -6.68
N ARG A 49 -3.07 1.02 -5.94
CA ARG A 49 -4.22 1.85 -6.29
C ARG A 49 -4.03 2.60 -7.60
N LEU A 50 -2.85 3.15 -7.85
CA LEU A 50 -2.53 3.82 -9.11
C LEU A 50 -2.73 2.89 -10.31
N ILE A 51 -2.22 1.66 -10.24
CA ILE A 51 -2.41 0.65 -11.30
C ILE A 51 -3.90 0.40 -11.55
N ARG A 52 -4.69 0.21 -10.48
CA ARG A 52 -6.14 0.00 -10.57
C ARG A 52 -6.88 1.23 -11.12
N ALA A 53 -6.47 2.43 -10.73
CA ALA A 53 -7.04 3.68 -11.21
C ALA A 53 -6.82 3.85 -12.71
N VAL A 54 -5.61 3.61 -13.21
CA VAL A 54 -5.29 3.66 -14.64
C VAL A 54 -6.05 2.57 -15.41
N ALA A 55 -6.12 1.35 -14.89
CA ALA A 55 -6.81 0.24 -15.55
C ALA A 55 -8.34 0.44 -15.63
N GLY A 56 -8.93 1.07 -14.60
CA GLY A 56 -10.37 1.32 -14.48
C GLY A 56 -10.83 2.69 -14.99
N PHE A 57 -9.92 3.53 -15.49
CA PHE A 57 -10.24 4.90 -15.87
C PHE A 57 -11.22 4.96 -17.04
N ASP A 58 -12.21 5.85 -16.91
CA ASP A 58 -13.22 6.15 -17.92
C ASP A 58 -13.00 7.60 -18.40
N PRO A 59 -12.55 7.82 -19.66
CA PRO A 59 -12.29 9.17 -20.18
C PRO A 59 -13.52 10.06 -20.20
N ASP A 60 -14.72 9.47 -20.29
CA ASP A 60 -15.99 10.20 -20.27
C ASP A 60 -16.24 10.88 -18.90
N LYS A 61 -15.50 10.47 -17.85
CA LYS A 61 -15.67 10.94 -16.46
C LYS A 61 -14.67 12.02 -16.05
N GLY A 62 -13.88 12.55 -16.98
CA GLY A 62 -12.99 13.69 -16.75
C GLY A 62 -11.52 13.41 -17.01
N LYS A 63 -10.62 14.14 -16.36
CA LYS A 63 -9.16 14.02 -16.58
C LYS A 63 -8.56 12.88 -15.76
N LEU A 64 -7.65 12.12 -16.37
CA LEU A 64 -6.96 10.99 -15.72
C LEU A 64 -6.23 11.42 -14.44
N GLU A 65 -5.48 12.52 -14.49
CA GLU A 65 -4.72 13.02 -13.35
C GLU A 65 -5.62 13.33 -12.14
N GLN A 66 -6.76 13.99 -12.39
CA GLN A 66 -7.75 14.30 -11.34
C GLN A 66 -8.35 13.01 -10.76
N HIS A 67 -8.65 12.03 -11.62
CA HIS A 67 -9.10 10.71 -11.19
C HIS A 67 -8.04 10.03 -10.31
N ILE A 68 -6.77 9.99 -10.74
CA ILE A 68 -5.66 9.41 -9.97
C ILE A 68 -5.57 10.06 -8.59
N PHE A 69 -5.52 11.40 -8.51
CA PHE A 69 -5.43 12.08 -7.22
C PHE A 69 -6.61 11.77 -6.30
N ALA A 70 -7.83 11.71 -6.84
CA ALA A 70 -9.01 11.34 -6.06
C ALA A 70 -8.89 9.90 -5.52
N GLN A 71 -8.47 8.96 -6.36
CA GLN A 71 -8.28 7.56 -5.99
C GLN A 71 -7.19 7.39 -4.92
N LEU A 72 -6.04 8.05 -5.07
CA LEU A 72 -4.93 7.96 -4.12
C LEU A 72 -5.27 8.59 -2.76
N LYS A 73 -5.93 9.76 -2.75
CA LYS A 73 -6.39 10.39 -1.50
C LYS A 73 -7.38 9.50 -0.74
N PHE A 74 -8.33 8.91 -1.45
CA PHE A 74 -9.29 7.98 -0.84
C PHE A 74 -8.58 6.74 -0.28
N GLU A 75 -7.63 6.16 -1.01
CA GLU A 75 -6.89 4.99 -0.55
C GLU A 75 -6.06 5.27 0.69
N LEU A 76 -5.37 6.43 0.75
CA LEU A 76 -4.59 6.83 1.91
C LEU A 76 -5.44 6.91 3.19
N LEU A 77 -6.66 7.45 3.10
CA LEU A 77 -7.58 7.53 4.24
C LEU A 77 -7.97 6.14 4.77
N ASN A 78 -7.91 5.12 3.91
CA ASN A 78 -8.21 3.72 4.24
C ASN A 78 -6.95 2.92 4.67
N CYS A 79 -5.77 3.54 4.74
CA CYS A 79 -4.53 2.87 5.17
C CYS A 79 -4.46 2.55 6.68
N LYS A 80 -5.49 2.85 7.46
CA LYS A 80 -5.51 2.70 8.93
C LYS A 80 -5.80 1.28 9.44
N THR A 81 -6.06 0.30 8.56
CA THR A 81 -6.35 -1.07 8.99
C THR A 81 -5.06 -1.83 9.34
N PRO A 82 -5.03 -2.67 10.40
CA PRO A 82 -3.83 -3.36 10.88
C PRO A 82 -3.05 -4.13 9.81
N TYR A 83 -3.77 -4.70 8.85
CA TYR A 83 -3.24 -5.39 7.67
C TYR A 83 -2.30 -4.52 6.80
N ARG A 84 -2.42 -3.18 6.89
CA ARG A 84 -1.66 -2.22 6.10
C ARG A 84 -0.53 -1.53 6.86
N LEU A 85 -0.35 -1.83 8.14
CA LEU A 85 0.71 -1.25 9.00
C LEU A 85 1.99 -2.11 9.06
N CYS A 86 1.93 -3.34 8.55
CA CYS A 86 3.01 -4.31 8.63
C CYS A 86 3.11 -5.22 7.40
N GLY A 87 2.38 -4.92 6.31
CA GLY A 87 2.36 -5.74 5.10
C GLY A 87 1.91 -7.20 5.25
N MET A 88 1.43 -7.61 6.44
CA MET A 88 1.13 -8.99 6.76
C MET A 88 -0.34 -9.33 6.52
N THR A 89 -0.54 -10.39 5.75
CA THR A 89 -1.86 -10.87 5.37
C THR A 89 -2.34 -12.02 6.27
N GLY A 90 -3.60 -11.98 6.74
CA GLY A 90 -4.18 -13.07 7.54
C GLY A 90 -3.94 -12.97 9.05
N LEU A 91 -3.49 -11.82 9.54
CA LEU A 91 -3.28 -11.61 10.98
C LEU A 91 -4.59 -11.66 11.78
N PRO A 92 -4.55 -12.15 13.03
CA PRO A 92 -5.67 -12.08 13.97
C PRO A 92 -6.18 -10.65 14.13
N LYS A 93 -7.49 -10.49 14.39
CA LYS A 93 -8.12 -9.17 14.56
C LYS A 93 -7.52 -8.36 15.71
N ASP A 94 -6.94 -9.03 16.71
CA ASP A 94 -6.27 -8.48 17.90
C ASP A 94 -4.75 -8.37 17.74
N TYR A 95 -4.24 -8.45 16.51
CA TYR A 95 -2.82 -8.25 16.26
C TYR A 95 -2.35 -6.86 16.72
N CYS A 96 -1.22 -6.85 17.43
CA CYS A 96 -0.54 -5.64 17.87
C CYS A 96 0.95 -5.73 17.49
N LYS A 97 1.58 -4.60 17.19
CA LYS A 97 2.94 -4.53 16.64
C LYS A 97 3.99 -5.10 17.60
N GLU A 98 3.70 -5.10 18.89
CA GLU A 98 4.53 -5.65 19.96
C GLU A 98 4.66 -7.18 19.90
N LYS A 99 3.79 -7.85 19.13
CA LYS A 99 3.88 -9.29 18.85
C LYS A 99 4.84 -9.63 17.71
N ILE A 100 5.47 -8.64 17.05
CA ILE A 100 6.51 -8.87 16.05
C ILE A 100 7.80 -9.27 16.76
N ILE A 101 8.29 -10.47 16.46
CA ILE A 101 9.58 -10.97 16.96
C ILE A 101 10.64 -10.70 15.87
N PRO A 102 11.71 -9.93 16.15
CA PRO A 102 12.83 -9.79 15.24
C PRO A 102 13.45 -11.15 14.94
N PHE A 103 13.93 -11.37 13.71
CA PHE A 103 14.55 -12.64 13.34
C PHE A 103 15.74 -12.97 14.25
N GLU A 104 16.50 -11.94 14.64
CA GLU A 104 17.67 -12.07 15.52
C GLU A 104 17.31 -12.51 16.95
N ALA A 105 16.05 -12.34 17.36
CA ALA A 105 15.56 -12.82 18.65
C ALA A 105 15.23 -14.32 18.64
N ILE A 106 15.19 -14.96 17.47
CA ILE A 106 14.99 -16.40 17.32
C ILE A 106 16.37 -17.08 17.43
N GLN A 107 16.78 -17.39 18.66
CA GLN A 107 17.97 -18.22 18.90
C GLN A 107 17.63 -19.70 18.76
N GLU A 108 18.55 -20.51 18.22
CA GLU A 108 18.39 -21.96 18.04
C GLU A 108 18.03 -22.70 19.34
N SER A 109 18.39 -22.15 20.49
CA SER A 109 18.09 -22.71 21.82
C SER A 109 16.74 -22.25 22.41
N CYS A 110 15.95 -21.47 21.69
CA CYS A 110 14.69 -20.92 22.18
C CYS A 110 13.51 -21.75 21.68
N ASP A 111 12.49 -21.94 22.52
CA ASP A 111 11.24 -22.64 22.17
C ASP A 111 10.57 -22.09 20.88
N LEU A 112 10.82 -20.81 20.57
CA LEU A 112 10.35 -20.15 19.35
C LEU A 112 10.98 -20.74 18.08
N TYR A 113 12.23 -21.22 18.14
CA TYR A 113 12.90 -21.86 17.01
C TYR A 113 12.28 -23.22 16.70
N GLU A 114 12.00 -24.03 17.74
CA GLU A 114 11.30 -25.31 17.54
C GLU A 114 9.89 -25.13 16.97
N GLN A 115 9.18 -24.11 17.43
CA GLN A 115 7.84 -23.76 16.91
C GLN A 115 7.89 -23.27 15.46
N ALA A 116 8.92 -22.52 15.07
CA ALA A 116 9.09 -22.04 13.69
C ALA A 116 9.45 -23.17 12.71
N MET A 117 10.19 -24.19 13.16
CA MET A 117 10.59 -25.34 12.34
C MET A 117 9.48 -26.38 12.14
N THR A 118 8.41 -26.33 12.95
CA THR A 118 7.30 -27.31 12.93
C THR A 118 6.04 -26.81 12.25
N ALA A 119 5.99 -25.53 11.83
CA ALA A 119 4.88 -24.91 11.11
C ALA A 119 5.04 -25.00 9.58
#